data_AF-A0A7W2AZD6-F1
#
_entry.id   AF-A0A7W2AZD6-F1
#
_cell.length_a   1.000
_cell.length_b   1.000
_cell.length_c   1.000
_cell.angle_alpha   90.00
_cell.angle_beta   90.00
_cell.angle_gamma   90.00
#
_symmetry.space_group_name_H-M   'P 1'
#
loop_
_entity.id
_entity.type
_entity.pdbx_description
1 polymer ?
#
loop_
_entity_poly.entity_id
_entity_poly.type
_entity_poly.pdbx_seq_one_letter_code
_entity_poly.pdbx_strand_id
1 'polypeptide(L)'
;MWFLRTNATWSTILPRLILALTFIPAGWSKLIDFQSKALSWQVNFGFEYWQTGVAVFVEFFGGIAIALGILTRLSAFGIIVVMIVGIWVAHLNNGFYPTYDTYGYQLCLIGLAYVLLFTGGGNYSLDKRFF
;
A
#
# COMPACT_ATOMS: atom_id res chain seq x y z
N MET A 1 -22.42 -0.07 -4.60
CA MET A 1 -21.76 0.79 -3.58
C MET A 1 -20.57 1.46 -4.23
N TRP A 2 -20.33 2.77 -4.00
CA TRP A 2 -19.23 3.53 -4.63
C TRP A 2 -17.86 2.85 -4.50
N PHE A 3 -17.64 2.21 -3.34
CA PHE A 3 -16.40 1.56 -2.98
C PHE A 3 -16.00 0.36 -3.85
N LEU A 4 -16.96 -0.30 -4.51
CA LEU A 4 -16.71 -1.44 -5.39
C LEU A 4 -16.67 -1.02 -6.88
N ARG A 5 -17.13 0.19 -7.21
CA ARG A 5 -17.25 0.65 -8.59
C ARG A 5 -15.94 1.28 -9.07
N THR A 6 -15.65 1.08 -10.35
CA THR A 6 -14.50 1.70 -11.02
C THR A 6 -14.93 2.62 -12.15
N ASN A 7 -14.18 3.72 -12.35
CA ASN A 7 -14.38 4.59 -13.51
C ASN A 7 -13.66 4.01 -14.73
N ALA A 8 -14.21 4.22 -15.92
CA ALA A 8 -13.59 3.80 -17.18
C ALA A 8 -12.47 4.77 -17.56
N THR A 9 -11.23 4.47 -17.16
CA THR A 9 -10.04 5.28 -17.45
C THR A 9 -8.81 4.41 -17.66
N TRP A 10 -7.83 4.97 -18.35
CA TRP A 10 -6.50 4.39 -18.58
C TRP A 10 -5.45 4.92 -17.58
N SER A 11 -5.76 6.01 -16.88
CA SER A 11 -4.84 6.68 -15.95
C SER A 11 -4.45 5.84 -14.72
N THR A 12 -5.18 4.77 -14.44
CA THR A 12 -4.96 3.89 -13.28
C THR A 12 -3.87 2.84 -13.51
N ILE A 13 -3.47 2.60 -14.76
CA ILE A 13 -2.49 1.55 -15.08
C ILE A 13 -1.13 1.86 -14.45
N LEU A 14 -0.64 3.09 -14.62
CA LEU A 14 0.67 3.48 -14.07
C LEU A 14 0.71 3.45 -12.53
N PRO A 15 -0.25 4.06 -11.79
CA PRO A 15 -0.29 3.93 -10.34
C PRO A 15 -0.36 2.47 -9.87
N ARG A 16 -1.17 1.63 -10.54
CA ARG A 16 -1.28 0.20 -10.19
C ARG A 16 0.05 -0.52 -10.35
N LEU A 17 0.73 -0.34 -11.47
CA LEU A 17 2.03 -0.97 -11.74
C LEU A 17 3.09 -0.52 -10.76
N ILE A 18 3.23 0.79 -10.52
CA ILE A 18 4.25 1.33 -9.61
C ILE A 18 4.01 0.85 -8.18
N LEU A 19 2.77 0.93 -7.69
CA LEU A 19 2.41 0.45 -6.35
C LEU A 19 2.64 -1.06 -6.24
N ALA A 20 2.22 -1.85 -7.23
CA ALA A 20 2.44 -3.30 -7.23
C ALA A 20 3.93 -3.66 -7.19
N LEU A 21 4.74 -3.04 -8.04
CA LEU A 21 6.19 -3.27 -8.10
C LEU A 21 6.92 -2.84 -6.82
N THR A 22 6.35 -1.89 -6.07
CA THR A 22 6.93 -1.44 -4.81
C THR A 22 6.50 -2.33 -3.65
N PHE A 23 5.20 -2.56 -3.49
CA PHE A 23 4.64 -3.20 -2.31
C PHE A 23 4.74 -4.73 -2.33
N ILE A 24 4.70 -5.37 -3.49
CA ILE A 24 4.81 -6.84 -3.57
C ILE A 24 6.20 -7.30 -3.10
N PRO A 25 7.33 -6.78 -3.61
CA PRO A 25 8.65 -7.20 -3.11
C PRO A 25 8.89 -6.78 -1.67
N ALA A 26 8.46 -5.56 -1.28
CA ALA A 26 8.61 -5.07 0.08
C ALA A 26 7.84 -5.93 1.09
N GLY A 27 6.56 -6.22 0.80
CA GLY A 27 5.71 -7.08 1.62
C GLY A 27 6.19 -8.52 1.66
N TRP A 28 6.67 -9.06 0.53
CA TRP A 28 7.22 -10.42 0.46
C TRP A 28 8.45 -10.59 1.37
N SER A 29 9.37 -9.62 1.36
CA SER A 29 10.54 -9.65 2.24
C SER A 29 10.15 -9.64 3.73
N LYS A 30 9.10 -8.89 4.09
CA LYS A 30 8.56 -8.83 5.45
C LYS A 30 7.76 -10.08 5.83
N LEU A 31 7.14 -10.76 4.87
CA LEU A 31 6.43 -12.02 5.10
C LEU A 31 7.39 -13.17 5.41
N ILE A 32 8.48 -13.29 4.65
CA ILE A 32 9.48 -14.35 4.87
C ILE A 32 10.18 -14.16 6.22
N ASP A 33 10.53 -12.92 6.56
CA ASP A 33 11.22 -12.58 7.81
C ASP A 33 10.27 -12.01 8.87
N PHE A 34 9.03 -12.52 8.90
CA PHE A 34 7.97 -11.94 9.73
C PHE A 34 8.33 -11.89 11.21
N GLN A 35 8.93 -12.96 11.73
CA GLN A 35 9.23 -13.06 13.16
C GLN A 35 10.25 -12.00 13.61
N SER A 36 11.30 -11.79 12.82
CA SER A 36 12.30 -10.77 13.10
C SER A 36 11.73 -9.36 12.95
N LYS A 37 10.87 -9.13 11.95
CA LYS A 37 10.19 -7.84 11.77
C LYS A 37 9.21 -7.52 12.88
N ALA A 38 8.39 -8.47 13.29
CA ALA A 38 7.44 -8.30 14.40
C ALA A 38 8.17 -8.00 15.71
N LEU A 39 9.26 -8.72 16.01
CA LEU A 39 10.08 -8.43 17.19
C LEU A 39 10.72 -7.03 17.10
N SER A 40 11.27 -6.67 15.95
CA SER A 40 11.87 -5.35 15.73
C SER A 40 10.85 -4.22 15.93
N TRP A 41 9.65 -4.34 15.38
CA TRP A 41 8.61 -3.33 15.52
C TRP A 41 8.00 -3.29 16.92
N GLN A 42 7.94 -4.42 17.62
CA GLN A 42 7.56 -4.44 19.03
C GLN A 42 8.56 -3.65 19.89
N VAL A 43 9.86 -3.85 19.69
CA VAL A 43 10.91 -3.17 20.46
C VAL A 43 11.00 -1.69 20.11
N ASN A 44 10.96 -1.33 18.83
CA ASN A 44 11.17 0.05 18.39
C ASN A 44 9.91 0.92 18.51
N PHE A 45 8.72 0.34 18.30
CA PHE A 45 7.48 1.08 18.14
C PHE A 45 6.38 0.66 19.11
N GLY A 46 6.60 -0.39 19.91
CA GLY A 46 5.60 -0.92 20.83
C GLY A 46 4.47 -1.70 20.15
N PHE A 47 4.63 -2.08 18.88
CA PHE A 47 3.59 -2.80 18.14
C PHE A 47 3.51 -4.28 18.55
N GLU A 48 2.29 -4.75 18.76
CA GLU A 48 2.01 -6.17 18.92
C GLU A 48 2.12 -6.90 17.58
N TYR A 49 2.30 -8.22 17.66
CA TYR A 49 2.50 -9.07 16.49
C TYR A 49 1.34 -8.99 15.49
N TRP A 50 0.11 -8.85 15.97
CA TRP A 50 -1.06 -8.73 15.08
C TRP A 50 -1.06 -7.43 14.29
N GLN A 51 -0.58 -6.31 14.86
CA GLN A 51 -0.48 -5.02 14.17
C GLN A 51 0.54 -5.11 13.04
N THR A 52 1.69 -5.74 13.31
CA THR A 52 2.69 -6.06 12.28
C THR A 52 2.10 -6.98 11.21
N GLY A 53 1.35 -8.00 11.62
CA GLY A 53 0.63 -8.91 10.73
C GLY A 53 -0.31 -8.19 9.77
N VAL A 54 -1.13 -7.26 10.28
CA VAL A 54 -2.05 -6.46 9.47
C VAL A 54 -1.29 -5.58 8.48
N ALA A 55 -0.23 -4.88 8.92
CA ALA A 55 0.55 -4.01 8.05
C ALA A 55 1.22 -4.81 6.90
N VAL A 56 1.88 -5.91 7.23
CA VAL A 56 2.55 -6.78 6.25
C VAL A 56 1.53 -7.41 5.30
N PHE A 57 0.37 -7.83 5.81
CA PHE A 57 -0.73 -8.34 5.00
C PHE A 57 -1.22 -7.30 3.99
N VAL A 58 -1.46 -6.07 4.45
CA VAL A 58 -1.93 -4.98 3.60
C VAL A 58 -0.88 -4.60 2.55
N GLU A 59 0.40 -4.55 2.90
CA GLU A 59 1.45 -4.27 1.92
C GLU A 59 1.51 -5.35 0.83
N PHE A 60 1.61 -6.62 1.22
CA PHE A 60 1.77 -7.69 0.23
C PHE A 60 0.49 -7.96 -0.56
N PHE A 61 -0.60 -8.31 0.13
CA PHE A 61 -1.86 -8.68 -0.51
C PHE A 61 -2.58 -7.46 -1.09
N GLY A 62 -2.44 -6.28 -0.49
CA GLY A 62 -2.93 -5.03 -1.08
C GLY A 62 -2.16 -4.68 -2.35
N GLY A 63 -0.84 -4.90 -2.40
CA GLY A 63 -0.04 -4.78 -3.62
C GLY A 63 -0.52 -5.71 -4.74
N ILE A 64 -0.77 -6.98 -4.43
CA ILE A 64 -1.32 -7.96 -5.39
C ILE A 64 -2.72 -7.56 -5.86
N ALA A 65 -3.58 -7.16 -4.93
CA ALA A 65 -4.95 -6.75 -5.24
C ALA A 65 -4.98 -5.52 -6.16
N ILE A 66 -4.11 -4.53 -5.93
CA ILE A 66 -3.92 -3.39 -6.82
C ILE A 66 -3.36 -3.83 -8.18
N ALA A 67 -2.40 -4.77 -8.22
CA ALA A 67 -1.85 -5.29 -9.47
C ALA A 67 -2.94 -5.91 -10.35
N LEU A 68 -3.82 -6.72 -9.75
CA LEU A 68 -4.96 -7.35 -10.43
C LEU A 68 -6.14 -6.39 -10.65
N GLY A 69 -6.18 -5.29 -9.90
CA GLY A 69 -7.28 -4.33 -9.91
C GLY A 69 -8.54 -4.96 -9.34
N ILE A 70 -8.41 -5.69 -8.23
CA ILE A 70 -9.53 -6.25 -7.47
C ILE A 70 -9.63 -5.53 -6.14
N LEU A 71 -10.84 -5.11 -5.76
CA LEU A 71 -11.10 -4.28 -4.59
C LEU A 71 -10.16 -3.06 -4.54
N THR A 72 -9.89 -2.43 -5.68
CA THR A 72 -8.79 -1.47 -5.86
C THR A 72 -8.87 -0.33 -4.85
N ARG A 73 -10.08 0.19 -4.58
CA ARG A 73 -10.29 1.27 -3.61
C ARG A 73 -9.99 0.83 -2.18
N LEU A 74 -10.34 -0.40 -1.81
CA LEU A 74 -10.06 -0.96 -0.50
C LEU A 74 -8.56 -1.17 -0.28
N SER A 75 -7.89 -1.75 -1.26
CA SER A 75 -6.46 -1.98 -1.20
C SER A 75 -5.69 -0.67 -1.18
N ALA A 76 -6.10 0.32 -1.98
CA ALA A 76 -5.53 1.66 -1.96
C ALA A 76 -5.72 2.34 -0.60
N PHE A 77 -6.91 2.25 0.00
CA PHE A 77 -7.16 2.78 1.33
C PHE A 77 -6.26 2.14 2.39
N GLY A 78 -6.14 0.80 2.38
CA GLY A 78 -5.25 0.09 3.30
C GLY A 78 -3.80 0.54 3.17
N ILE A 79 -3.29 0.65 1.95
CA ILE A 79 -1.93 1.13 1.69
C ILE A 79 -1.73 2.55 2.22
N ILE A 80 -2.69 3.46 1.99
CA ILE A 80 -2.61 4.84 2.51
C ILE A 80 -2.48 4.82 4.03
N VAL A 81 -3.29 4.03 4.73
CA VAL A 81 -3.25 3.93 6.19
C VAL A 81 -1.89 3.41 6.67
N VAL A 82 -1.37 2.33 6.08
CA VAL A 82 -0.06 1.77 6.47
C VAL A 82 1.07 2.76 6.21
N MET A 83 1.04 3.50 5.10
CA MET A 83 2.04 4.51 4.81
C MET A 83 1.97 5.71 5.76
N ILE A 84 0.77 6.17 6.14
CA ILE A 84 0.63 7.25 7.12
C ILE A 84 1.18 6.82 8.49
N VAL A 85 0.83 5.62 8.96
CA VAL A 85 1.36 5.09 10.22
C VAL A 85 2.88 4.93 10.13
N GLY A 86 3.38 4.40 9.02
CA GLY A 86 4.82 4.27 8.77
C GLY A 86 5.55 5.61 8.79
N ILE A 87 5.00 6.65 8.17
CA ILE A 87 5.55 8.01 8.25
C ILE A 87 5.66 8.45 9.70
N TRP A 88 4.56 8.39 10.45
CA TRP A 88 4.50 8.87 11.83
C TRP A 88 5.49 8.17 12.76
N VAL A 89 5.65 6.86 12.58
CA VAL A 89 6.34 6.01 13.55
C VAL A 89 7.80 5.76 13.16
N ALA A 90 8.11 5.68 11.86
CA ALA A 90 9.43 5.27 11.38
C ALA A 90 10.17 6.31 10.53
N HIS A 91 9.48 7.25 9.87
CA HIS A 91 10.11 8.10 8.85
C HIS A 91 9.94 9.60 9.04
N LEU A 92 9.22 10.06 10.07
CA LEU A 92 8.92 11.48 10.28
C LEU A 92 10.19 12.34 10.37
N ASN A 93 11.26 11.76 10.93
CA ASN A 93 12.56 12.42 11.10
C ASN A 93 13.51 12.21 9.91
N ASN A 94 13.13 11.42 8.90
CA ASN A 94 14.03 11.01 7.80
C ASN A 94 14.07 12.02 6.63
N GLY A 95 13.48 13.21 6.78
CA GLY A 95 13.54 14.29 5.78
C GLY A 95 12.52 14.18 4.64
N PHE A 96 12.29 15.31 3.95
CA PHE A 96 11.23 15.46 2.93
C PHE A 96 11.65 15.00 1.53
N TYR A 97 12.93 15.10 1.19
CA TYR A 97 13.35 14.81 -0.17
C TYR A 97 13.14 13.33 -0.48
N PRO A 98 12.48 12.97 -1.61
CA PRO A 98 12.02 11.61 -1.88
C PRO A 98 13.18 10.69 -2.27
N THR A 99 13.99 10.34 -1.29
CA THR A 99 15.05 9.32 -1.37
C THR A 99 14.63 8.08 -0.59
N TYR A 100 15.45 7.02 -0.65
CA TYR A 100 15.21 5.81 0.12
C TYR A 100 14.98 6.12 1.60
N ASP A 101 13.95 5.51 2.19
CA ASP A 101 13.60 5.58 3.61
C ASP A 101 13.13 6.94 4.16
N THR A 102 12.79 7.90 3.30
CA THR A 102 12.35 9.26 3.69
C THR A 102 10.84 9.43 3.70
N TYR A 103 10.25 10.26 4.57
CA TYR A 103 8.78 10.42 4.52
C TYR A 103 8.28 11.02 3.19
N GLY A 104 9.13 11.71 2.43
CA GLY A 104 8.85 12.16 1.07
C GLY A 104 8.55 11.02 0.10
N TYR A 105 9.32 9.93 0.16
CA TYR A 105 9.07 8.74 -0.65
C TYR A 105 7.68 8.13 -0.35
N GLN A 106 7.32 8.08 0.92
CA GLN A 106 6.06 7.51 1.42
C GLN A 106 4.89 8.40 0.96
N LEU A 107 5.06 9.73 0.97
CA LEU A 107 4.09 10.67 0.42
C LEU A 107 3.84 10.46 -1.09
N CYS A 108 4.88 10.15 -1.88
CA CYS A 108 4.72 9.82 -3.29
C CYS A 108 3.86 8.56 -3.47
N LEU A 109 4.09 7.51 -2.67
CA LEU A 109 3.28 6.29 -2.70
C LEU A 109 1.83 6.54 -2.27
N ILE A 110 1.62 7.37 -1.24
CA ILE A 110 0.28 7.82 -0.84
C ILE A 110 -0.41 8.56 -1.98
N GLY A 111 0.30 9.43 -2.71
CA GLY A 111 -0.27 10.15 -3.85
C GLY A 111 -0.77 9.22 -4.96
N LEU A 112 -0.01 8.17 -5.29
CA LEU A 112 -0.43 7.16 -6.26
C LEU A 112 -1.64 6.36 -5.76
N ALA A 113 -1.64 5.95 -4.49
CA ALA A 113 -2.75 5.23 -3.90
C ALA A 113 -4.01 6.11 -3.80
N TYR A 114 -3.85 7.40 -3.52
CA TYR A 114 -4.93 8.39 -3.48
C TYR A 114 -5.65 8.47 -4.82
N VAL A 115 -4.91 8.51 -5.93
CA VAL A 115 -5.52 8.47 -7.28
C VAL A 115 -6.42 7.24 -7.42
N LEU A 116 -5.95 6.06 -7.03
CA LEU A 116 -6.70 4.80 -7.14
C LEU A 116 -7.91 4.74 -6.18
N LEU A 117 -7.82 5.33 -5.00
CA LEU A 117 -8.92 5.40 -4.05
C LEU A 117 -10.15 6.11 -4.65
N PHE A 118 -9.92 7.20 -5.40
CA PHE A 118 -10.98 8.00 -6.00
C PHE A 118 -11.39 7.54 -7.40
N THR A 119 -10.43 7.05 -8.21
CA THR A 119 -10.70 6.62 -9.59
C THR A 119 -11.13 5.15 -9.72
N GLY A 120 -10.69 4.28 -8.80
CA GLY A 120 -10.89 2.82 -8.89
C GLY A 120 -9.83 2.12 -9.75
N GLY A 121 -10.10 0.89 -10.18
CA GLY A 121 -9.15 0.03 -10.91
C GLY A 121 -8.92 0.39 -12.40
N GLY A 122 -9.82 1.13 -13.02
CA GLY A 122 -9.82 1.51 -14.45
C GLY A 122 -10.27 0.42 -15.42
N ASN A 123 -9.99 0.61 -16.71
CA ASN A 123 -10.47 -0.25 -17.79
C ASN A 123 -9.93 -1.69 -17.76
N TYR A 124 -8.71 -1.89 -17.27
CA TYR A 124 -8.04 -3.20 -17.17
C TYR A 124 -8.08 -3.76 -15.74
N SER A 125 -9.14 -3.50 -14.99
CA SER A 125 -9.32 -4.02 -13.64
C SER A 125 -10.28 -5.19 -13.62
N LEU A 126 -10.03 -6.16 -12.74
CA LEU A 126 -11.01 -7.19 -12.43
C LEU A 126 -12.25 -6.59 -11.78
N ASP A 127 -12.14 -5.46 -11.08
CA ASP A 127 -13.27 -4.70 -10.55
C ASP A 127 -14.31 -4.41 -11.65
N LYS A 128 -13.88 -3.95 -12.83
CA LYS A 128 -14.80 -3.69 -13.95
C LYS A 128 -15.54 -4.93 -14.44
N ARG A 129 -14.96 -6.13 -14.25
CA ARG A 129 -15.54 -7.40 -14.71
C ARG A 129 -16.53 -7.98 -13.68
N PHE A 130 -16.31 -7.72 -12.40
CA PHE A 130 -17.07 -8.35 -11.31
C PHE A 130 -18.00 -7.40 -10.54
N PHE A 131 -17.80 -6.07 -10.61
CA PHE A 131 -18.51 -5.06 -9.81
C PHE A 131 -18.95 -3.83 -10.63
#